data_AF-A0A1G3UBQ2-F1
#
_entry.id   AF-A0A1G3UBQ2-F1
#
_cell.length_a   1.000
_cell.length_b   1.000
_cell.length_c   1.000
_cell.angle_alpha   90.00
_cell.angle_beta   90.00
_cell.angle_gamma   90.00
#
_symmetry.space_group_name_H-M   'P 1'
#
loop_
_entity.id
_entity.type
_entity.pdbx_description
1 polymer ?
#
loop_
_entity_poly.entity_id
_entity_poly.type
_entity_poly.pdbx_seq_one_letter_code
_entity_poly.pdbx_strand_id
1 'polypeptide(L)'
;MEIEASSNNIVINGNIKSVSDFQHIKQIIDSVIANNYKEININIIDSLSITSSIIGYLNKLVLKDNINIYMNVGNDQLLHLLDDLNLVSTFKAKRR
;
A
#
# COMPACT_ATOMS: atom_id res chain seq x y z
N MET A 1 -9.07 11.66 -2.70
CA MET A 1 -8.73 10.34 -2.15
C MET A 1 -9.11 10.35 -0.70
N GLU A 2 -9.68 9.26 -0.22
CA GLU A 2 -10.01 9.07 1.19
C GLU A 2 -9.17 7.91 1.71
N ILE A 3 -8.61 8.07 2.91
CA ILE A 3 -7.81 7.05 3.56
C ILE A 3 -8.32 6.87 4.97
N GLU A 4 -8.69 5.64 5.32
CA GLU A 4 -9.11 5.25 6.65
C GLU A 4 -8.08 4.29 7.23
N ALA A 5 -7.66 4.52 8.47
CA ALA A 5 -6.76 3.63 9.19
C ALA A 5 -7.41 3.18 10.49
N SER A 6 -7.44 1.86 10.70
CA SER A 6 -7.92 1.22 11.93
C SER A 6 -6.92 0.14 12.33
N SER A 7 -6.23 0.35 13.46
CA SER A 7 -5.12 -0.50 13.91
C SER A 7 -4.06 -0.68 12.82
N ASN A 8 -3.91 -1.89 12.27
CA ASN A 8 -2.99 -2.21 11.19
C ASN A 8 -3.65 -2.34 9.82
N ASN A 9 -4.92 -1.95 9.71
CA ASN A 9 -5.70 -2.02 8.49
C ASN A 9 -5.87 -0.61 7.92
N ILE A 10 -5.43 -0.44 6.67
CA ILE A 10 -5.51 0.82 5.93
C ILE A 10 -6.41 0.58 4.73
N VAL A 11 -7.38 1.45 4.52
CA VAL A 11 -8.30 1.43 3.38
C VAL A 11 -8.07 2.70 2.57
N ILE A 12 -7.76 2.54 1.29
CA ILE A 12 -7.50 3.63 0.36
C ILE A 12 -8.59 3.61 -0.71
N ASN A 13 -9.36 4.69 -0.77
CA ASN A 13 -10.37 4.92 -1.78
C ASN A 13 -9.98 6.11 -2.69
N GLY A 14 -9.99 5.88 -3.98
CA GLY A 14 -9.62 6.81 -5.02
C GLY A 14 -8.21 6.61 -5.60
N ASN A 15 -7.92 7.45 -6.60
CA ASN A 15 -6.67 7.41 -7.34
C ASN A 15 -5.49 8.01 -6.55
N ILE A 16 -4.36 7.31 -6.57
CA ILE A 16 -3.11 7.80 -6.00
C ILE A 16 -2.23 8.40 -7.11
N LYS A 17 -2.23 9.73 -7.26
CA LYS A 17 -1.61 10.40 -8.42
C LYS A 17 -0.66 11.54 -8.06
N SER A 18 -0.82 12.15 -6.89
CA SER A 18 -0.06 13.35 -6.51
C SER A 18 1.06 13.07 -5.50
N VAL A 19 1.98 14.02 -5.37
CA VAL A 19 3.01 13.97 -4.31
C VAL A 19 2.37 14.11 -2.93
N SER A 20 1.31 14.92 -2.79
CA SER A 20 0.54 15.06 -1.55
C SER A 20 -0.10 13.74 -1.13
N ASP A 21 -0.64 12.98 -2.08
CA ASP A 21 -1.21 11.66 -1.84
C ASP A 21 -0.17 10.70 -1.24
N PHE A 22 1.03 10.68 -1.81
CA PHE A 22 2.15 9.90 -1.29
C PHE A 22 2.51 10.30 0.14
N GLN A 23 2.65 11.61 0.42
CA GLN A 23 3.00 12.09 1.76
C GLN A 23 1.94 11.69 2.79
N HIS A 24 0.66 11.79 2.43
CA HIS A 24 -0.45 11.43 3.32
C HIS A 24 -0.45 9.93 3.63
N ILE A 25 -0.32 9.07 2.61
CA ILE A 25 -0.22 7.61 2.79
C ILE A 25 0.98 7.24 3.66
N LYS A 26 2.13 7.86 3.41
CA LYS A 26 3.36 7.65 4.18
C LYS A 26 3.15 7.99 5.65
N GLN A 27 2.57 9.15 5.96
CA GLN A 27 2.31 9.57 7.34
C GLN A 27 1.40 8.59 8.09
N ILE A 28 0.36 8.08 7.41
CA ILE A 28 -0.56 7.10 7.99
C ILE A 28 0.17 5.78 8.26
N ILE A 29 0.91 5.25 7.28
CA ILE A 29 1.65 3.99 7.45
C ILE A 29 2.72 4.13 8.54
N ASP A 30 3.48 5.22 8.56
CA ASP A 30 4.48 5.48 9.61
C ASP A 30 3.83 5.52 11.00
N SER A 31 2.63 6.11 11.12
CA SER A 31 1.87 6.14 12.38
C SER A 31 1.40 4.75 12.81
N VAL A 32 0.99 3.90 11.87
CA VAL A 32 0.67 2.50 12.16
C VAL A 32 1.90 1.73 12.65
N ILE A 33 3.04 1.89 11.98
CA ILE A 33 4.29 1.21 12.36
C ILE A 33 4.79 1.67 13.75
N ALA A 34 4.64 2.97 14.06
CA ALA A 34 5.00 3.51 15.37
C ALA A 34 4.23 2.85 16.53
N ASN A 35 3.06 2.26 16.27
CA ASN A 35 2.29 1.47 17.22
C ASN A 35 2.74 0.00 17.32
N ASN A 36 3.97 -0.32 16.93
CA ASN A 36 4.60 -1.65 16.97
C ASN A 36 3.94 -2.74 16.09
N TYR A 37 3.12 -2.36 15.12
CA TYR A 37 2.60 -3.32 14.14
C TYR A 37 3.69 -3.73 13.15
N LYS A 38 4.06 -5.02 13.15
CA LYS A 38 4.96 -5.65 12.17
C LYS A 38 4.25 -6.10 10.90
N GLU A 39 2.92 -6.09 10.91
CA GLU A 39 2.08 -6.55 9.81
C GLU A 39 1.02 -5.52 9.49
N ILE A 40 0.89 -5.15 8.21
CA ILE A 40 -0.01 -4.10 7.74
C ILE A 40 -0.87 -4.66 6.60
N ASN A 41 -2.17 -4.42 6.68
CA ASN A 41 -3.13 -4.73 5.63
C ASN A 41 -3.48 -3.46 4.89
N ILE A 42 -3.17 -3.39 3.59
CA ILE A 42 -3.48 -2.25 2.73
C ILE A 42 -4.57 -2.69 1.76
N ASN A 43 -5.73 -2.05 1.84
CA ASN A 43 -6.87 -2.33 0.99
C ASN A 43 -7.07 -1.18 0.02
N ILE A 44 -6.77 -1.40 -1.26
CA ILE A 44 -6.95 -0.41 -2.31
C ILE A 44 -8.25 -0.75 -3.04
N ILE A 45 -9.25 0.13 -2.96
CA ILE A 45 -10.61 -0.17 -3.44
C ILE A 45 -10.71 -0.09 -4.96
N ASP A 46 -10.42 1.06 -5.53
CA ASP A 46 -10.74 1.41 -6.92
C ASP A 46 -9.57 2.05 -7.68
N SER A 47 -8.41 2.21 -7.03
CA SER A 47 -7.24 2.82 -7.64
C SER A 47 -6.73 1.99 -8.82
N LEU A 48 -6.53 2.64 -9.96
CA LEU A 48 -6.04 2.00 -11.19
C LEU A 48 -4.51 1.82 -11.19
N SER A 49 -3.81 2.61 -10.38
CA SER A 49 -2.36 2.70 -10.38
C SER A 49 -1.82 3.17 -9.03
N ILE A 50 -0.55 2.88 -8.77
CA ILE A 50 0.22 3.48 -7.68
C ILE A 50 1.46 4.15 -8.25
N THR A 51 1.90 5.25 -7.62
CA THR A 51 3.11 5.95 -8.04
C THR A 51 4.37 5.18 -7.63
N SER A 52 5.46 5.37 -8.39
CA SER A 52 6.76 4.76 -8.09
C SER A 52 7.29 5.13 -6.69
N SER A 53 6.95 6.32 -6.19
CA SER A 53 7.30 6.77 -4.83
C SER A 53 6.66 5.88 -3.76
N ILE A 54 5.40 5.48 -3.94
CA ILE A 54 4.73 4.53 -3.02
C ILE A 54 5.39 3.17 -3.12
N ILE A 55 5.60 2.65 -4.33
CA ILE A 55 6.27 1.36 -4.53
C ILE A 55 7.62 1.34 -3.80
N GLY A 56 8.45 2.36 -4.01
CA GLY A 56 9.77 2.45 -3.39
C GLY A 56 9.70 2.52 -1.86
N TYR A 57 8.74 3.25 -1.32
CA TYR A 57 8.50 3.31 0.12
C TYR A 57 8.04 1.97 0.70
N LEU A 58 7.04 1.31 0.10
CA LEU A 58 6.57 -0.01 0.55
C LEU A 58 7.67 -1.07 0.44
N ASN A 59 8.47 -1.05 -0.63
CA ASN A 59 9.63 -1.94 -0.77
C ASN A 59 10.66 -1.72 0.34
N LYS A 60 10.94 -0.46 0.71
CA LYS A 60 11.83 -0.18 1.84
C LYS A 60 11.30 -0.81 3.13
N LEU A 61 9.99 -0.68 3.39
CA LEU A 61 9.37 -1.25 4.59
C LEU A 61 9.50 -2.77 4.65
N VAL A 62 9.24 -3.45 3.53
CA VAL A 62 9.34 -4.91 3.46
C VAL A 62 10.80 -5.37 3.58
N LEU A 63 11.70 -4.79 2.79
CA LEU A 63 13.06 -5.30 2.62
C LEU A 63 14.06 -4.83 3.67
N LYS A 64 13.89 -3.61 4.22
CA LYS A 64 14.80 -3.05 5.22
C LYS A 64 14.22 -3.11 6.62
N ASP A 65 12.95 -2.73 6.76
CA ASP A 65 12.31 -2.59 8.07
C ASP A 65 11.63 -3.89 8.53
N ASN A 66 11.63 -4.93 7.68
CA ASN A 66 11.03 -6.25 7.90
C ASN A 66 9.55 -6.16 8.31
N ILE A 67 8.80 -5.30 7.63
CA ILE A 67 7.35 -5.15 7.79
C ILE A 67 6.64 -6.06 6.79
N ASN A 68 5.75 -6.91 7.28
CA ASN A 68 4.87 -7.71 6.44
C ASN A 68 3.75 -6.84 5.89
N ILE A 69 3.68 -6.71 4.56
CA ILE A 69 2.57 -6.02 3.89
C ILE A 69 1.67 -7.07 3.22
N TYR A 70 0.37 -6.92 3.41
CA TYR A 70 -0.68 -7.66 2.70
C TYR A 70 -1.54 -6.67 1.94
N MET A 71 -1.50 -6.73 0.61
CA MET A 71 -2.22 -5.79 -0.24
C MET A 71 -3.46 -6.44 -0.86
N ASN A 72 -4.65 -5.94 -0.54
CA ASN A 72 -5.89 -6.33 -1.20
C ASN A 72 -6.25 -5.28 -2.24
N VAL A 73 -6.32 -5.69 -3.51
CA VAL A 73 -6.55 -4.78 -4.64
C VAL A 73 -7.92 -5.08 -5.26
N GLY A 74 -8.81 -4.10 -5.27
CA GLY A 74 -10.14 -4.22 -5.89
C GLY A 74 -10.14 -3.96 -7.41
N ASN A 75 -9.08 -3.34 -7.94
CA ASN A 75 -8.97 -3.05 -9.37
C ASN A 75 -7.98 -3.99 -10.09
N ASP A 76 -8.46 -4.68 -11.11
CA ASP A 76 -7.65 -5.66 -11.85
C ASP A 76 -6.47 -5.01 -12.58
N GLN A 77 -6.59 -3.77 -13.06
CA GLN A 77 -5.47 -3.06 -13.73
C GLN A 77 -4.31 -2.80 -12.78
N LEU A 78 -4.61 -2.42 -11.53
CA LEU A 78 -3.58 -2.23 -10.53
C LEU A 78 -2.95 -3.58 -10.13
N LEU A 79 -3.74 -4.65 -10.03
CA LEU A 79 -3.20 -5.96 -9.73
C LEU A 79 -2.25 -6.45 -10.84
N HIS A 80 -2.63 -6.27 -12.11
CA HIS A 80 -1.77 -6.56 -13.25
C HIS A 80 -0.50 -5.71 -13.26
N LEU A 81 -0.59 -4.41 -12.96
CA LEU A 81 0.57 -3.54 -12.83
C LEU A 81 1.56 -4.06 -11.76
N LEU A 82 1.04 -4.53 -10.61
CA LEU A 82 1.89 -5.12 -9.58
C LEU A 82 2.53 -6.42 -10.04
N ASP A 83 1.83 -7.23 -10.83
CA ASP A 83 2.33 -8.50 -11.37
C ASP A 83 3.43 -8.28 -12.40
N ASP A 84 3.22 -7.37 -13.35
CA ASP A 84 4.21 -6.96 -14.36
C ASP A 84 5.52 -6.46 -13.72
N LEU A 85 5.41 -5.84 -12.54
CA LEU A 85 6.53 -5.33 -11.75
C LEU A 85 7.12 -6.37 -10.78
N ASN A 86 6.60 -7.60 -10.74
CA ASN A 86 6.96 -8.67 -9.80
C ASN A 86 6.80 -8.26 -8.32
N LEU A 87 5.84 -7.39 -8.02
CA LEU A 87 5.56 -6.88 -6.68
C LEU A 87 4.48 -7.67 -5.95
N VAL A 88 3.74 -8.54 -6.65
CA VAL A 88 2.68 -9.37 -6.08
C VAL A 88 3.19 -10.22 -4.91
N SER A 89 4.33 -10.89 -5.08
CA SER A 89 4.96 -11.68 -4.02
C SER A 89 5.47 -10.81 -2.87
N THR A 90 6.12 -9.68 -3.19
CA THR A 90 6.71 -8.75 -2.22
C THR A 90 5.66 -8.13 -1.29
N PHE A 91 4.52 -7.72 -1.84
CA PHE A 91 3.42 -7.10 -1.08
C PHE A 91 2.29 -8.07 -0.71
N LYS A 92 2.52 -9.38 -0.95
CA LYS A 92 1.51 -10.45 -0.78
C LYS A 92 0.17 -10.02 -1.37
N ALA A 93 0.24 -9.40 -2.55
CA ALA A 93 -0.90 -8.75 -3.18
C ALA A 93 -1.88 -9.79 -3.70
N LYS A 94 -3.16 -9.54 -3.52
CA LYS A 94 -4.23 -10.40 -4.05
C LYS A 94 -5.45 -9.58 -4.43
N ARG A 95 -6.27 -10.17 -5.29
CA ARG A 95 -7.60 -9.64 -5.58
C ARG A 95 -8.41 -9.61 -4.28
N ARG A 96 -9.05 -8.47 -4.01
CA ARG A 96 -9.96 -8.29 -2.89
C ARG A 96 -11.23 -9.14 -3.06
#